data_AF-A0A8T3B3U8-F1
#
_entry.id   AF-A0A8T3B3U8-F1
#
_cell.length_a   1.000
_cell.length_b   1.000
_cell.length_c   1.000
_cell.angle_alpha   90.00
_cell.angle_beta   90.00
_cell.angle_gamma   90.00
#
_symmetry.space_group_name_H-M   'P 1'
#
loop_
_entity.id
_entity.type
_entity.pdbx_description
1 polymer ?
#
loop_
_entity_poly.entity_id
_entity_poly.type
_entity_poly.pdbx_seq_one_letter_code
_entity_poly.pdbx_strand_id
1 'polypeptide(L)'
;MDAFSTFLDDSGFKGFSMEGFSISHLLYADDVLIFGEVCINNCHILSEVFCSFASASGLHINLDKSSIMFPKCLRNKNSICDALGIHNISDNITYLGIPLSFNVLKIVDFLPLMDAITKKCLVGGQIYFLLLEGYNF
;
A
#
# COMPACT_ATOMS: atom_id res chain seq x y z
N MET A 1 -3.17 -13.75 -12.38
CA MET A 1 -2.78 -12.63 -11.49
C MET A 1 -1.35 -12.80 -11.00
N ASP A 2 -0.70 -13.88 -11.41
CA ASP A 2 0.48 -14.46 -10.77
C ASP A 2 1.78 -14.03 -11.44
N ALA A 3 1.73 -13.48 -12.65
CA ALA A 3 2.93 -13.08 -13.40
C ALA A 3 3.78 -12.06 -12.63
N PHE A 4 3.14 -11.04 -12.03
CA PHE A 4 3.85 -10.06 -11.21
C PHE A 4 4.50 -10.70 -9.98
N SER A 5 3.77 -11.57 -9.29
CA SER A 5 4.29 -12.34 -8.15
C SER A 5 5.49 -13.19 -8.55
N THR A 6 5.43 -13.89 -9.68
CA THR A 6 6.55 -14.68 -10.21
C THR A 6 7.77 -13.81 -10.49
N PHE A 7 7.61 -12.67 -11.17
CA PHE A 7 8.73 -11.75 -11.41
C PHE A 7 9.35 -11.25 -10.10
N LEU A 8 8.52 -10.96 -9.09
CA LEU A 8 9.00 -10.47 -7.80
C LEU A 8 9.75 -11.56 -7.03
N ASP A 9 9.22 -12.79 -6.99
CA ASP A 9 9.82 -13.91 -6.27
C ASP A 9 11.15 -14.35 -6.92
N ASP A 10 11.23 -14.33 -8.25
CA ASP A 10 12.46 -14.68 -9.00
C ASP A 10 13.56 -13.59 -8.90
N SER A 11 13.17 -12.35 -8.61
CA SER A 11 14.11 -11.21 -8.56
C SER A 11 14.96 -11.14 -7.29
N GLY A 12 14.66 -11.98 -6.28
CA GLY A 12 15.33 -11.93 -4.98
C GLY A 12 14.90 -10.73 -4.12
N PHE A 13 13.72 -10.17 -4.39
CA PHE A 13 13.14 -9.08 -3.60
C PHE A 13 12.91 -9.50 -2.14
N LYS A 14 13.37 -8.67 -1.20
CA LYS A 14 13.22 -8.92 0.23
C LYS A 14 11.96 -8.26 0.76
N GLY A 15 10.94 -9.09 0.95
CA GLY A 15 9.67 -8.72 1.57
C GLY A 15 9.75 -8.54 3.09
N PHE A 16 8.60 -8.27 3.70
CA PHE A 16 8.45 -8.32 5.15
C PHE A 16 8.40 -9.77 5.63
N SER A 17 9.24 -10.16 6.59
CA SER A 17 9.27 -11.52 7.14
C SER A 17 9.40 -11.51 8.65
N MET A 18 8.47 -12.18 9.35
CA MET A 18 8.48 -12.33 10.80
C MET A 18 7.98 -13.71 11.22
N GLU A 19 8.73 -14.41 12.08
CA GLU A 19 8.33 -15.66 12.75
C GLU A 19 7.72 -16.75 11.83
N GLY A 20 8.25 -16.89 10.61
CA GLY A 20 7.78 -17.88 9.63
C GLY A 20 6.66 -17.41 8.70
N PHE A 21 6.21 -16.16 8.85
CA PHE A 21 5.32 -15.50 7.91
C PHE A 21 6.09 -14.48 7.06
N SER A 22 6.03 -14.62 5.74
CA SER A 22 6.62 -13.67 4.80
C SER A 22 5.55 -13.10 3.87
N ILE A 23 5.49 -11.78 3.76
CA ILE A 23 4.64 -11.07 2.82
C ILE A 23 5.46 -10.04 2.05
N SER A 24 5.43 -10.14 0.73
CA SER A 24 6.11 -9.20 -0.17
C SER A 24 5.11 -8.27 -0.87
N HIS A 25 3.89 -8.73 -1.13
CA HIS A 25 2.89 -7.95 -1.85
C HIS A 25 1.45 -8.40 -1.56
N LEU A 26 0.49 -7.49 -1.79
CA LEU A 26 -0.93 -7.79 -1.99
C LEU A 26 -1.36 -7.23 -3.36
N LEU A 27 -2.10 -8.03 -4.11
CA LEU A 27 -2.65 -7.66 -5.41
C LEU A 27 -4.16 -7.74 -5.35
N TYR A 28 -4.84 -6.70 -5.81
CA TYR A 28 -6.29 -6.71 -5.99
C TYR A 28 -6.69 -5.90 -7.24
N ALA A 29 -7.15 -6.59 -8.28
CA ALA A 29 -7.42 -5.99 -9.59
C ALA A 29 -6.24 -5.13 -10.09
N ASP A 30 -6.42 -3.81 -10.11
CA ASP A 30 -5.41 -2.82 -10.55
C ASP A 30 -4.58 -2.24 -9.39
N ASP A 31 -4.96 -2.51 -8.13
CA ASP A 31 -4.28 -2.00 -6.95
C ASP A 31 -3.22 -2.99 -6.45
N VAL A 32 -1.99 -2.49 -6.27
CA VAL A 32 -0.84 -3.26 -5.81
C VAL A 32 -0.24 -2.60 -4.59
N LEU A 33 -0.11 -3.37 -3.50
CA LEU A 33 0.57 -2.94 -2.28
C LEU A 33 1.81 -3.80 -2.06
N ILE A 34 2.98 -3.19 -1.89
CA ILE A 34 4.26 -3.89 -1.79
C ILE A 34 4.91 -3.61 -0.44
N PHE A 35 5.37 -4.68 0.22
CA PHE A 35 6.07 -4.65 1.49
C PHE A 35 7.50 -5.08 1.25
N GLY A 36 8.47 -4.26 1.62
CA GLY A 36 9.87 -4.61 1.45
C GLY A 36 10.79 -3.91 2.42
N GLU A 37 12.00 -4.45 2.54
CA GLU A 37 13.07 -3.82 3.29
C GLU A 37 13.49 -2.49 2.63
N VAL A 38 13.73 -1.47 3.45
CA VAL A 38 14.18 -0.16 2.99
C VAL A 38 15.67 -0.20 2.68
N CYS A 39 16.00 -0.72 1.50
CA CYS A 39 17.36 -0.83 1.00
C CYS A 39 17.41 -0.40 -0.47
N ILE A 40 18.43 0.37 -0.86
CA ILE A 40 18.62 0.84 -2.23
C ILE A 40 18.66 -0.35 -3.21
N ASN A 41 19.34 -1.44 -2.84
CA ASN A 41 19.38 -2.65 -3.65
C ASN A 41 17.98 -3.25 -3.88
N ASN A 42 17.15 -3.29 -2.83
CA ASN A 42 15.78 -3.82 -2.91
C ASN A 42 14.89 -2.93 -3.80
N CYS A 43 15.12 -1.61 -3.78
CA CYS A 43 14.44 -0.66 -4.65
C CYS A 43 14.84 -0.80 -6.12
N HIS A 44 16.13 -1.05 -6.41
CA HIS A 44 16.58 -1.33 -7.77
C HIS A 44 15.97 -2.62 -8.32
N ILE A 45 15.97 -3.69 -7.51
CA ILE A 45 15.30 -4.95 -7.85
C ILE A 45 13.82 -4.70 -8.17
N LEU A 46 13.12 -3.94 -7.33
CA LEU A 46 11.71 -3.63 -7.56
C LEU A 46 11.49 -2.84 -8.85
N SER A 47 12.36 -1.86 -9.15
CA SER A 47 12.31 -1.09 -10.40
C SER A 47 12.56 -1.96 -11.64
N GLU A 48 13.47 -2.94 -11.54
CA GLU A 48 13.71 -3.91 -12.61
C GLU A 48 12.52 -4.85 -12.82
N VAL A 49 11.88 -5.31 -11.74
CA VAL A 49 10.65 -6.10 -11.79
C VAL A 49 9.54 -5.31 -12.47
N PHE A 50 9.38 -4.04 -12.12
CA PHE A 50 8.44 -3.12 -12.75
C PHE A 50 8.70 -2.95 -14.25
N CYS A 51 9.96 -2.77 -14.66
CA CYS A 51 10.34 -2.65 -16.06
C CYS A 51 10.10 -3.96 -16.84
N SER A 52 10.45 -5.09 -16.23
CA SER A 52 10.27 -6.44 -16.82
C SER A 52 8.79 -6.76 -16.99
N PHE A 53 7.99 -6.48 -15.96
CA PHE A 53 6.54 -6.64 -16.00
C PHE A 53 5.90 -5.75 -17.05
N ALA A 54 6.32 -4.48 -17.15
CA ALA A 54 5.81 -3.57 -18.17
C ALA A 54 6.18 -4.04 -19.59
N SER A 55 7.39 -4.55 -19.78
CA SER A 55 7.85 -5.09 -21.07
C SER A 55 7.09 -6.35 -21.47
N ALA A 56 6.76 -7.22 -20.50
CA ALA A 56 6.05 -8.47 -20.76
C ALA A 56 4.54 -8.30 -20.93
N SER A 57 3.91 -7.41 -20.15
CA SER A 57 2.46 -7.22 -20.11
C SER A 57 1.94 -6.02 -20.91
N GLY A 58 2.82 -5.06 -21.23
CA GLY A 58 2.45 -3.74 -21.77
C GLY A 58 1.84 -2.79 -20.74
N LEU A 59 1.66 -3.22 -19.48
CA LEU A 59 1.07 -2.42 -18.41
C LEU A 59 2.15 -1.59 -17.72
N HIS A 60 1.92 -0.29 -17.62
CA HIS A 60 2.84 0.65 -16.99
C HIS A 60 2.34 1.05 -15.61
N ILE A 61 3.26 1.17 -14.67
CA ILE A 61 2.94 1.63 -13.33
C ILE A 61 2.68 3.12 -13.37
N ASN A 62 1.57 3.50 -12.75
CA ASN A 62 1.20 4.90 -12.64
C ASN A 62 1.95 5.52 -11.46
N LEU A 63 3.07 6.17 -11.76
CA LEU A 63 3.91 6.84 -10.76
C LEU A 63 3.16 7.98 -10.05
N ASP A 64 2.21 8.64 -10.71
CA ASP A 64 1.41 9.73 -10.13
C ASP A 64 0.42 9.23 -9.06
N LYS A 65 -0.09 8.00 -9.24
CA LYS A 65 -0.97 7.34 -8.25
C LYS A 65 -0.21 6.51 -7.22
N SER A 66 1.07 6.25 -7.45
CA SER A 66 1.90 5.46 -6.56
C SER A 66 2.41 6.33 -5.42
N SER A 67 2.40 5.78 -4.20
CA SER A 67 2.89 6.47 -3.02
C SER A 67 3.83 5.57 -2.23
N ILE A 68 4.85 6.16 -1.60
CA ILE A 68 5.75 5.44 -0.70
C ILE A 68 5.49 5.90 0.73
N MET A 69 5.35 4.94 1.63
CA MET A 69 5.29 5.17 3.07
C MET A 69 6.61 4.70 3.70
N PHE A 70 7.26 5.59 4.44
CA PHE A 70 8.53 5.29 5.11
C PHE A 70 8.37 5.21 6.63
N PRO A 71 9.18 4.36 7.31
CA PRO A 71 9.26 4.41 8.76
C PRO A 71 9.82 5.77 9.22
N LYS A 72 9.36 6.24 10.39
CA LYS A 72 9.65 7.59 10.92
C LYS A 72 11.15 7.96 10.96
N CYS A 73 12.02 6.98 11.19
CA CYS A 73 13.46 7.22 11.44
C CYS A 73 14.34 7.09 10.18
N LEU A 74 13.76 7.04 8.98
CA LEU A 74 14.55 6.88 7.76
C LEU A 74 15.23 8.20 7.34
N ARG A 75 16.57 8.21 7.26
CA ARG A 75 17.36 9.36 6.82
C ARG A 75 17.49 9.48 5.30
N ASN A 76 17.49 8.36 4.58
CA ASN A 76 17.80 8.30 3.15
C ASN A 76 16.54 8.21 2.27
N LYS A 77 15.48 8.95 2.61
CA LYS A 77 14.21 8.94 1.85
C LYS A 77 14.41 9.30 0.38
N ASN A 78 15.16 10.38 0.12
CA ASN A 78 15.37 10.90 -1.24
C ASN A 78 16.02 9.87 -2.16
N SER A 79 17.10 9.22 -1.71
CA SER A 79 17.78 8.19 -2.49
C SER A 79 16.88 7.00 -2.83
N ILE A 80 15.95 6.64 -1.94
CA ILE A 80 14.97 5.58 -2.19
C ILE A 80 13.92 6.03 -3.20
N CYS A 81 13.40 7.25 -3.06
CA CYS A 81 12.47 7.84 -4.03
C CYS A 81 13.10 7.92 -5.43
N ASP A 82 14.35 8.36 -5.51
CA ASP A 82 15.10 8.47 -6.76
C ASP A 82 15.33 7.10 -7.41
N ALA A 83 15.60 6.07 -6.61
CA ALA A 83 15.78 4.70 -7.10
C ALA A 83 14.49 4.09 -7.67
N LEU A 84 13.33 4.46 -7.11
CA LEU A 84 12.01 3.97 -7.54
C LEU A 84 11.32 4.88 -8.57
N GLY A 85 11.76 6.14 -8.72
CA GLY A 85 11.09 7.14 -9.53
C GLY A 85 9.75 7.62 -8.96
N ILE A 86 9.45 7.31 -7.69
CA ILE A 86 8.22 7.72 -7.01
C ILE A 86 8.58 8.77 -5.97
N HIS A 87 8.11 10.00 -6.18
CA HIS A 87 8.38 11.12 -5.29
C HIS A 87 7.23 11.45 -4.34
N ASN A 88 6.10 10.75 -4.48
CA ASN A 88 4.95 10.94 -3.62
C ASN A 88 5.14 10.20 -2.29
N ILE A 89 5.60 10.91 -1.27
CA ILE A 89 5.77 10.38 0.09
C ILE A 89 4.50 10.71 0.88
N SER A 90 3.87 9.69 1.46
CA SER A 90 2.67 9.86 2.28
C SER A 90 2.81 9.09 3.58
N ASP A 91 2.40 9.69 4.70
CA ASP A 91 2.39 9.02 6.00
C ASP A 91 1.17 8.09 6.17
N ASN A 92 0.15 8.29 5.34
CA ASN A 92 -1.08 7.49 5.28
C ASN A 92 -1.30 7.05 3.82
N ILE A 93 -1.42 5.75 3.58
CA ILE A 93 -1.77 5.18 2.26
C ILE A 93 -3.14 4.53 2.37
N THR A 94 -4.00 4.70 1.38
CA THR A 94 -5.30 4.01 1.34
C THR A 94 -5.21 2.83 0.37
N TYR A 95 -5.41 1.61 0.87
CA TYR A 95 -5.48 0.41 0.04
C TYR A 95 -6.89 -0.19 0.13
N LEU A 96 -7.59 -0.28 -1.01
CA LEU A 96 -8.99 -0.75 -1.07
C LEU A 96 -9.96 -0.01 -0.13
N GLY A 97 -9.71 1.28 0.11
CA GLY A 97 -10.48 2.11 1.04
C GLY A 97 -10.04 1.98 2.51
N ILE A 98 -9.10 1.09 2.83
CA ILE A 98 -8.58 0.90 4.18
C ILE A 98 -7.37 1.83 4.38
N PRO A 99 -7.39 2.74 5.38
CA PRO A 99 -6.23 3.56 5.70
C PRO A 99 -5.13 2.70 6.32
N LEU A 100 -3.90 2.87 5.84
CA LEU A 100 -2.69 2.23 6.31
C LEU A 100 -1.71 3.31 6.77
N SER A 101 -1.21 3.17 7.99
CA SER A 101 -0.27 4.11 8.60
C SER A 101 0.69 3.37 9.53
N PHE A 102 1.91 3.91 9.69
CA PHE A 102 2.84 3.46 10.73
C PHE A 102 2.45 3.96 12.15
N ASN A 103 1.46 4.86 12.25
CA ASN A 103 0.91 5.32 13.51
C ASN A 103 -0.30 4.49 13.93
N VAL A 104 -0.68 4.60 15.21
CA VAL A 104 -1.96 4.09 15.69
C VAL A 104 -3.07 4.81 14.93
N LEU A 105 -3.77 4.06 14.07
CA LEU A 105 -4.95 4.53 13.36
C LEU A 105 -6.05 4.82 14.37
N LYS A 106 -6.69 5.97 14.24
CA LYS A 106 -7.84 6.36 15.03
C LYS A 106 -9.12 6.06 14.25
N ILE A 107 -10.24 5.98 14.96
CA ILE A 107 -11.55 5.76 14.34
C ILE A 107 -11.89 6.84 13.28
N VAL A 108 -11.38 8.06 13.47
CA VAL A 108 -11.50 9.17 12.52
C VAL A 108 -10.87 8.85 11.16
N ASP A 109 -9.79 8.06 11.11
CA ASP A 109 -9.11 7.70 9.86
C ASP A 109 -9.96 6.76 9.01
N PHE A 110 -10.89 6.02 9.63
CA PHE A 110 -11.83 5.12 8.96
C PHE A 110 -13.12 5.82 8.51
N LEU A 111 -13.32 7.11 8.84
CA LEU A 111 -14.51 7.85 8.40
C LEU A 111 -14.72 7.83 6.87
N PRO A 112 -13.70 7.96 6.02
CA PRO A 112 -13.89 7.88 4.56
C PRO A 112 -14.45 6.52 4.12
N LEU A 113 -14.01 5.43 4.77
CA LEU A 113 -14.53 4.08 4.53
C LEU A 113 -15.98 3.98 5.02
N MET A 114 -16.27 4.50 6.22
CA MET A 114 -17.64 4.51 6.77
C MET A 114 -18.59 5.33 5.89
N ASP A 115 -18.16 6.49 5.38
CA ASP A 115 -18.94 7.31 4.45
C ASP A 115 -19.17 6.58 3.13
N ALA A 116 -18.16 5.88 2.60
CA ALA A 116 -18.31 5.10 1.37
C ALA A 116 -19.31 3.94 1.54
N ILE A 117 -19.26 3.23 2.67
CA ILE A 117 -20.22 2.16 3.01
C ILE A 117 -21.61 2.77 3.20
N THR A 118 -21.73 3.85 3.98
CA THR A 118 -23.00 4.51 4.27
C THR A 118 -23.64 5.04 3.00
N LYS A 119 -22.87 5.69 2.13
CA LYS A 119 -23.34 6.18 0.83
C LYS A 119 -23.82 5.04 -0.09
N LYS A 120 -23.16 3.87 -0.07
CA LYS A 120 -23.62 2.69 -0.82
C LYS A 120 -24.85 2.02 -0.17
N CYS A 121 -24.94 2.01 1.16
CA CYS A 121 -26.01 1.35 1.91
C CYS A 121 -27.30 2.18 1.94
N LEU A 122 -27.20 3.52 1.92
CA LEU A 122 -28.36 4.42 1.88
C LEU A 122 -29.14 4.37 0.55
N VAL A 123 -28.57 3.82 -0.52
CA VAL A 123 -29.29 3.56 -1.78
C VAL A 123 -30.19 2.31 -1.66
N GLY A 124 -30.02 1.49 -0.61
CA GLY A 124 -30.69 0.19 -0.44
C GLY A 124 -31.61 0.03 0.79
N GLY A 125 -31.94 1.12 1.51
CA GLY A 125 -32.90 1.10 2.61
C GLY A 125 -32.27 1.00 4.01
N GLN A 126 -32.66 1.97 4.86
CA GLN A 126 -32.48 2.13 6.31
C GLN A 126 -31.60 1.09 7.05
N ILE A 127 -30.36 1.47 7.37
CA ILE A 127 -29.63 0.90 8.52
C ILE A 127 -29.12 2.07 9.37
N TYR A 128 -29.67 2.19 10.58
CA TYR A 128 -29.21 3.09 11.63
C TYR A 128 -27.96 2.48 12.29
N PHE A 129 -26.79 3.08 12.11
CA PHE A 129 -25.67 2.83 13.01
C PHE A 129 -25.75 3.83 14.17
N LEU A 130 -26.21 3.35 15.33
CA LEU A 130 -26.04 4.05 16.61
C LEU A 130 -24.55 4.01 16.97
N LEU A 131 -23.81 5.08 16.68
CA LEU A 131 -22.57 5.36 17.38
C LEU A 131 -22.95 5.72 18.82
N LEU A 132 -22.88 4.75 19.73
CA LEU A 132 -22.89 5.06 21.15
C LEU A 132 -21.57 5.74 21.48
N GLU A 133 -21.59 7.07 21.60
CA GLU A 133 -20.56 7.80 22.36
C GLU A 133 -20.61 7.28 23.80
N GLY A 134 -19.65 6.43 24.15
CA GLY A 134 -19.49 5.85 25.48
C GLY A 134 -18.28 6.43 26.20
N TYR A 135 -18.50 7.59 26.84
CA TYR A 135 -17.91 8.12 28.09
C TYR A 135 -16.38 8.20 28.31
N ASN A 136 -15.99 9.42 28.71
CA ASN A 136 -14.76 9.79 29.43
C ASN A 136 -14.52 8.93 30.68
N PHE A 137 -13.24 8.68 30.96
CA PHE A 137 -12.67 8.73 32.31
C PHE A 137 -11.42 9.60 32.30
#